data_AF-A0A835S805-F1
#
_entry.id   AF-A0A835S805-F1
#
_cell.length_a   1.000
_cell.length_b   1.000
_cell.length_c   1.000
_cell.angle_alpha   90.00
_cell.angle_beta   90.00
_cell.angle_gamma   90.00
#
_symmetry.space_group_name_H-M   'P 1'
#
loop_
_entity.id
_entity.type
_entity.pdbx_description
1 polymer ?
#
loop_
_entity_poly.entity_id
_entity_poly.type
_entity_poly.pdbx_seq_one_letter_code
_entity_poly.pdbx_strand_id
1 'polypeptide(L)' 'MSTEEREFIKSVDNTILTASAKTLKQLQELDVKTQLDGNSFYEEYATSLESKKEKPLFKTRPFSKNKPY' A
#
# COMPACT_ATOMS: atom_id res chain seq x y z
N MET A 1 13.38 -2.87 2.45
CA MET A 1 12.63 -3.73 1.53
C MET A 1 13.14 -5.16 1.58
N SER A 2 12.45 -5.98 2.37
CA SER A 2 12.60 -7.42 2.43
C SER A 2 12.19 -8.08 1.12
N THR A 3 12.45 -9.38 0.98
CA THR A 3 12.01 -10.16 -0.19
C THR A 3 10.49 -10.22 -0.26
N GLU A 4 9.82 -10.38 0.89
CA GLU A 4 8.36 -10.42 0.99
C GLU A 4 7.71 -9.09 0.54
N GLU A 5 8.27 -7.96 0.99
CA GLU A 5 7.81 -6.62 0.57
C GLU A 5 7.95 -6.43 -0.94
N ARG A 6 9.05 -6.94 -1.53
CA ARG A 6 9.27 -6.84 -2.99
C ARG A 6 8.30 -7.70 -3.79
N GLU A 7 8.02 -8.92 -3.34
CA GLU A 7 7.06 -9.79 -4.01
C GLU A 7 5.63 -9.25 -3.90
N PHE A 8 5.28 -8.66 -2.75
CA PHE A 8 4.02 -7.93 -2.60
C PHE A 8 3.91 -6.78 -3.61
N ILE A 9 4.92 -5.91 -3.69
CA ILE A 9 4.93 -4.79 -4.63
C ILE A 9 4.79 -5.26 -6.08
N LYS A 10 5.52 -6.31 -6.48
CA LYS A 10 5.36 -6.91 -7.81
C LYS A 10 3.94 -7.40 -8.07
N SER A 11 3.29 -8.00 -7.06
CA SER A 11 1.90 -8.45 -7.19
C SER A 11 0.93 -7.28 -7.35
N VAL A 12 1.14 -6.19 -6.61
CA VAL A 12 0.36 -4.95 -6.75
C VAL A 12 0.57 -4.35 -8.14
N ASP A 13 1.81 -4.23 -8.61
CA ASP A 13 2.12 -3.69 -9.93
C ASP A 13 1.46 -4.52 -11.05
N ASN A 14 1.53 -5.84 -10.98
CA ASN A 14 0.82 -6.70 -11.93
C ASN A 14 -0.69 -6.50 -11.89
N THR A 15 -1.26 -6.26 -10.71
CA THR A 15 -2.69 -5.94 -10.56
C THR A 15 -3.02 -4.62 -11.23
N ILE A 16 -2.18 -3.59 -11.08
CA ILE A 16 -2.34 -2.29 -11.74
C ILE A 16 -2.29 -2.46 -13.26
N LEU A 17 -1.31 -3.20 -13.77
CA LEU A 17 -1.13 -3.39 -15.22
C LEU A 17 -2.28 -4.16 -15.89
N THR A 18 -2.97 -5.03 -15.14
CA THR A 18 -4.07 -5.88 -15.64
C THR A 18 -5.46 -5.39 -15.21
N ALA A 19 -5.53 -4.34 -14.40
CA ALA A 19 -6.77 -3.84 -13.84
C ALA A 19 -7.67 -3.17 -14.89
N SER A 20 -8.97 -3.25 -14.65
CA SER A 20 -9.95 -2.47 -15.39
C SER A 20 -9.81 -0.97 -15.11
N ALA A 21 -10.25 -0.12 -16.04
CA ALA A 21 -10.24 1.34 -15.87
C ALA A 21 -10.98 1.80 -14.59
N LYS A 22 -12.04 1.09 -14.19
CA LYS A 22 -12.79 1.37 -12.95
C LYS A 22 -11.91 1.13 -11.72
N THR A 23 -11.20 0.01 -11.69
CA THR A 23 -10.29 -0.35 -10.60
C THR A 23 -9.10 0.60 -10.55
N LEU A 24 -8.53 0.97 -11.70
CA LEU A 24 -7.45 1.94 -11.80
C LEU A 24 -7.85 3.31 -11.25
N LYS A 25 -9.09 3.76 -11.52
CA LYS A 25 -9.59 5.01 -10.97
C LYS A 25 -9.66 4.99 -9.44
N GLN A 26 -10.10 3.88 -8.85
CA GLN A 26 -10.13 3.72 -7.40
C GLN A 26 -8.73 3.71 -6.79
N LEU A 27 -7.76 3.08 -7.46
CA LEU A 27 -6.35 3.08 -7.05
C LEU A 27 -5.74 4.48 -7.12
N GLN A 28 -6.05 5.24 -8.17
CA GLN A 28 -5.60 6.62 -8.32
C GLN A 28 -6.20 7.54 -7.24
N GLU A 29 -7.49 7.39 -6.92
CA GLU A 29 -8.12 8.13 -5.83
C GLU A 29 -7.48 7.81 -4.47
N LEU A 30 -7.06 6.56 -4.27
CA LEU A 30 -6.32 6.16 -3.08
C LEU A 30 -4.94 6.82 -3.06
N ASP A 31 -4.17 6.71 -4.15
CA ASP A 31 -2.82 7.30 -4.29
C ASP A 31 -2.81 8.81 -3.99
N VAL A 32 -3.74 9.56 -4.59
CA VAL A 32 -3.88 11.01 -4.38
C VAL A 32 -4.16 11.35 -2.91
N LYS A 33 -4.97 10.53 -2.21
CA LYS A 33 -5.23 10.75 -0.78
C LYS A 33 -3.98 10.46 0.05
N THR A 34 -3.31 9.34 -0.18
CA THR A 34 -2.07 8.96 0.53
C THR A 34 -0.95 9.97 0.41
N GLN A 35 -0.80 10.59 -0.78
CA GLN A 35 0.26 11.56 -1.01
C GLN A 35 0.09 12.82 -0.16
N LEU A 36 -1.13 13.17 0.24
CA LEU A 36 -1.39 14.29 1.15
C LEU A 36 -0.99 13.95 2.59
N ASP A 37 -1.09 12.68 2.98
CA ASP A 37 -0.76 12.19 4.32
C ASP A 37 0.73 11.83 4.48
N GLY A 38 1.48 11.78 3.37
CA GLY A 38 2.90 11.45 3.36
C GLY A 38 3.19 9.95 3.56
N ASN A 39 2.17 9.11 3.37
CA ASN A 39 2.28 7.65 3.47
C ASN A 39 2.64 7.03 2.11
N SER A 40 3.20 5.82 2.14
CA SER A 40 3.45 5.05 0.93
C SER A 40 2.14 4.44 0.41
N PHE A 41 1.89 4.59 -0.90
CA PHE A 41 0.76 3.96 -1.57
C PHE A 41 0.67 2.45 -1.27
N TYR A 42 1.79 1.72 -1.27
CA TYR A 42 1.79 0.28 -1.05
C TYR A 42 1.38 -0.12 0.37
N GLU A 43 1.70 0.70 1.38
CA GLU A 43 1.31 0.47 2.78
C GLU A 43 -0.19 0.71 2.97
N GLU A 44 -0.71 1.78 2.37
CA GLU A 44 -2.12 2.13 2.44
C GLU A 44 -2.98 1.16 1.61
N TYR A 45 -2.45 0.70 0.48
CA TYR A 45 -3.08 -0.33 -0.34
C TYR A 45 -3.16 -1.67 0.41
N ALA A 46 -2.09 -2.07 1.10
CA ALA A 46 -2.10 -3.26 1.96
C ALA A 46 -3.16 -3.13 3.08
N THR A 47 -3.22 -1.97 3.73
CA THR A 47 -4.22 -1.65 4.77
C THR A 47 -5.65 -1.64 4.21
N SER A 48 -5.83 -1.12 2.99
CA SER A 48 -7.12 -1.15 2.29
C SER A 48 -7.53 -2.59 1.91
N LEU A 49 -6.57 -3.47 1.64
CA LEU A 49 -6.82 -4.87 1.33
C LEU A 49 -7.19 -5.66 2.59
N GLU A 50 -6.51 -5.38 3.70
CA GLU A 50 -6.77 -5.94 5.03
C GLU A 50 -8.08 -5.41 5.64
N SER A 51 -8.55 -4.22 5.28
CA SER A 51 -9.86 -3.72 5.73
C SER A 51 -11.03 -4.31 4.94
N LYS A 52 -10.78 -4.82 3.71
CA LYS A 52 -11.77 -5.53 2.90
C LYS A 52 -11.85 -7.04 3.17
N LYS A 53 -10.84 -7.62 3.81
CA LYS A 53 -10.84 -9.00 4.31
C LYS A 53 -10.98 -8.92 5.82
N GLU A 54 -12.08 -9.40 6.40
CA GLU A 54 -12.17 -9.54 7.87
C GLU A 54 -10.86 -10.16 8.43
N LYS A 55 -10.23 -9.42 9.37
CA LYS A 55 -8.96 -9.62 10.14
C LYS A 55 -8.37 -11.05 10.17
N PRO A 56 -7.03 -11.26 10.39
CA PRO A 56 -6.03 -10.34 10.97
C PRO A 56 -4.57 -10.43 10.40
N LEU A 57 -3.69 -9.56 10.94
CA LEU A 57 -2.29 -9.85 11.31
C LEU A 57 -1.13 -9.38 10.41
N PHE A 58 -0.96 -8.06 10.22
CA PHE A 58 0.39 -7.47 10.19
C PHE A 58 0.48 -6.25 11.10
N LYS A 59 0.95 -6.46 12.34
CA LYS A 59 1.52 -5.37 13.15
C LYS A 59 2.86 -4.99 12.53
N THR A 60 2.87 -4.12 11.52
CA THR A 60 4.11 -3.42 11.16
C THR A 60 4.41 -2.42 12.29
N ARG A 61 5.57 -2.61 12.92
CA ARG A 61 6.08 -1.69 13.94
C ARG A 61 6.17 -0.28 13.35
N PRO A 62 5.87 0.79 14.10
CA PRO A 62 6.11 2.14 13.62
C PRO A 62 7.62 2.29 13.39
N PHE A 63 8.03 2.50 12.13
CA PHE A 63 9.40 2.89 11.83
C PHE A 63 9.65 4.25 12.49
N SER A 64 10.44 4.22 13.58
CA SER A 64 10.91 5.40 14.28
C SER A 64 11.64 6.31 13.29
N LYS A 65 11.07 7.50 13.04
CA LYS A 65 11.74 8.60 12.35
C LYS A 65 12.88 9.09 13.25
N ASN A 66 14.07 8.51 13.11
CA ASN A 66 15.27 9.06 13.74
C ASN A 66 15.56 10.43 13.08
N LYS A 67 15.44 11.51 13.86
CA LYS A 67 15.84 12.87 13.48
C LYS A 67 17.36 12.94 13.30
N PRO A 68 17.89 13.68 12.29
CA PRO A 68 19.30 13.98 12.23
C PRO A 68 19.64 15.09 13.26
N TYR A 69 20.81 14.94 13.89
CA TYR A 69 21.50 15.98 14.66
C TYR A 69 22.10 17.03 13.72
#